data_AF-A0A2V5SIN9-F1
#
_entry.id   AF-A0A2V5SIN9-F1
#
_cell.length_a   1.000
_cell.length_b   1.000
_cell.length_c   1.000
_cell.angle_alpha   90.00
_cell.angle_beta   90.00
_cell.angle_gamma   90.00
#
_symmetry.space_group_name_H-M   'P 1'
#
loop_
_entity.id
_entity.type
_entity.pdbx_description
1 polymer ?
#
loop_
_entity_poly.entity_id
_entity_poly.type
_entity_poly.pdbx_seq_one_letter_code
_entity_poly.pdbx_strand_id
1 'polypeptide(L)'
;MLALLDAAAPGSGGKVTILATGASSVANVNGRLVADRGTIDIRHTGAGGQISVGGPNLGDTVDAHADVIKIAALGNNGVLTIGNGTLSADTMLQLYSPVGNGTVNFVGNVTLGGAGTKTIAGDTVNIFNGVVVNIGGQNPANVFTNNPNYSTLSGGNGFHTGTFGGRGANNPQPLIQAPPIGPGG
;
A
#
# COMPACT_ATOMS: atom_id res chain seq x y z
N MET A 1 51.43 -3.28 -12.27
CA MET A 1 50.10 -3.11 -12.89
C MET A 1 49.05 -3.25 -11.81
N LEU A 2 48.37 -2.16 -11.48
CA LEU A 2 47.27 -2.14 -10.52
C LEU A 2 45.99 -2.40 -11.33
N ALA A 3 45.40 -3.60 -11.21
CA ALA A 3 44.12 -3.88 -11.83
C ALA A 3 43.03 -3.20 -11.00
N LEU A 4 42.38 -2.20 -11.58
CA LEU A 4 41.20 -1.56 -11.02
C LEU A 4 40.04 -2.57 -11.15
N LEU A 5 39.56 -3.09 -10.02
CA LEU A 5 38.33 -3.89 -9.97
C LEU A 5 37.17 -2.92 -10.22
N ASP A 6 36.71 -2.84 -11.46
CA ASP A 6 35.43 -2.21 -11.77
C ASP A 6 34.33 -3.12 -11.22
N ALA A 7 33.91 -2.87 -9.98
CA ALA A 7 32.72 -3.51 -9.43
C ALA A 7 31.55 -3.05 -10.29
N ALA A 8 31.01 -3.95 -11.12
CA ALA A 8 29.86 -3.68 -11.95
C ALA A 8 28.80 -2.96 -11.11
N ALA A 9 28.56 -1.68 -11.43
CA ALA A 9 27.54 -0.89 -10.75
C ALA A 9 26.25 -1.70 -10.77
N PRO A 10 25.58 -1.94 -9.63
CA PRO A 10 24.37 -2.74 -9.61
C PRO A 10 23.39 -2.22 -10.66
N GLY A 11 23.09 -3.01 -11.70
CA GLY A 11 22.26 -2.60 -12.83
C GLY A 11 20.88 -2.11 -12.40
N SER A 12 20.12 -1.44 -13.27
CA SER A 12 18.74 -1.01 -12.97
C SER A 12 17.95 -2.16 -12.33
N GLY A 13 17.34 -1.91 -11.17
CA GLY A 13 16.61 -2.95 -10.43
C GLY A 13 15.44 -3.53 -11.21
N GLY A 14 14.83 -4.59 -10.65
CA GLY A 14 13.67 -5.25 -11.22
C GLY A 14 12.45 -4.33 -11.32
N LYS A 15 11.49 -4.71 -12.17
CA LYS A 15 10.23 -3.98 -12.28
C LYS A 15 9.08 -4.95 -12.45
N VAL A 16 8.04 -4.77 -11.65
CA VAL A 16 6.75 -5.44 -11.82
C VAL A 16 5.69 -4.35 -12.02
N THR A 17 4.94 -4.45 -13.12
CA THR A 17 3.85 -3.51 -13.41
C THR A 17 2.57 -4.25 -13.71
N ILE A 18 1.50 -3.85 -13.02
CA ILE A 18 0.14 -4.32 -13.27
C ILE A 18 -0.72 -3.08 -13.49
N LEU A 19 -1.31 -2.97 -14.69
CA LEU A 19 -2.21 -1.87 -15.03
C LEU A 19 -3.57 -2.44 -15.46
N ALA A 20 -4.62 -2.04 -14.76
CA ALA A 20 -6.01 -2.36 -15.09
C ALA A 20 -6.79 -1.08 -15.44
N THR A 21 -7.66 -1.16 -16.45
CA THR A 21 -8.30 0.03 -17.04
C THR A 21 -9.81 -0.12 -17.26
N GLY A 22 -10.40 -1.30 -17.03
CA GLY A 22 -11.84 -1.52 -17.20
C GLY A 22 -12.65 -0.69 -16.20
N ALA A 23 -13.77 -0.10 -16.61
CA ALA A 23 -14.49 0.89 -15.78
C ALA A 23 -14.81 0.41 -14.34
N SER A 24 -15.20 -0.86 -14.20
CA SER A 24 -15.52 -1.50 -12.90
C SER A 24 -14.86 -2.88 -12.79
N SER A 25 -13.66 -3.04 -13.35
CA SER A 25 -12.91 -4.30 -13.24
C SER A 25 -12.21 -4.44 -11.87
N VAL A 26 -11.75 -5.66 -11.61
CA VAL A 26 -10.97 -5.99 -10.41
C VAL A 26 -9.61 -6.55 -10.83
N ALA A 27 -8.54 -6.01 -10.27
CA ALA A 27 -7.20 -6.61 -10.33
C ALA A 27 -6.95 -7.37 -9.02
N ASN A 28 -6.90 -8.70 -9.08
CA ASN A 28 -6.58 -9.54 -7.93
C ASN A 28 -5.09 -9.90 -7.96
N VAL A 29 -4.37 -9.55 -6.89
CA VAL A 29 -2.92 -9.73 -6.78
C VAL A 29 -2.62 -10.51 -5.50
N ASN A 30 -2.37 -11.80 -5.67
CA ASN A 30 -2.00 -12.73 -4.61
C ASN A 30 -0.68 -13.44 -4.96
N GLY A 31 -0.03 -14.03 -3.97
CA GLY A 31 1.23 -14.72 -4.11
C GLY A 31 2.44 -13.79 -4.01
N ARG A 32 3.55 -14.23 -4.60
CA ARG A 32 4.86 -13.58 -4.45
C ARG A 32 5.15 -12.61 -5.58
N LEU A 33 5.49 -11.37 -5.23
CA LEU A 33 5.94 -10.33 -6.15
C LEU A 33 7.31 -9.82 -5.69
N VAL A 34 8.34 -9.91 -6.54
CA VAL A 34 9.68 -9.44 -6.18
C VAL A 34 10.25 -8.57 -7.29
N ALA A 35 10.64 -7.35 -6.92
CA ALA A 35 11.39 -6.44 -7.78
C ALA A 35 12.68 -6.03 -7.07
N ASP A 36 13.73 -6.85 -7.18
CA ASP A 36 14.99 -6.64 -6.48
C ASP A 36 15.63 -5.29 -6.84
N ARG A 37 15.99 -4.49 -5.82
CA ARG A 37 16.46 -3.10 -5.94
C ARG A 37 15.57 -2.23 -6.85
N GLY A 38 14.29 -2.56 -6.90
CA GLY A 38 13.39 -2.21 -7.99
C GLY A 38 12.01 -1.72 -7.56
N THR A 39 11.07 -1.67 -8.50
CA THR A 39 9.71 -1.13 -8.26
C THR A 39 8.62 -2.16 -8.56
N ILE A 40 7.67 -2.28 -7.64
CA ILE A 40 6.34 -2.86 -7.91
C ILE A 40 5.35 -1.69 -8.06
N ASP A 41 4.73 -1.56 -9.23
CA ASP A 41 3.69 -0.56 -9.50
C ASP A 41 2.40 -1.22 -9.98
N ILE A 42 1.35 -1.14 -9.15
CA ILE A 42 0.03 -1.73 -9.42
C ILE A 42 -0.99 -0.61 -9.47
N ARG A 43 -1.61 -0.38 -10.63
CA ARG A 43 -2.56 0.70 -10.84
C ARG A 43 -3.86 0.23 -11.45
N HIS A 44 -4.92 0.90 -11.05
CA HIS A 44 -6.22 0.76 -11.66
C HIS A 44 -6.81 2.14 -11.95
N THR A 45 -7.18 2.40 -13.21
CA THR A 45 -7.63 3.74 -13.66
C THR A 45 -9.12 3.82 -14.02
N GLY A 46 -9.83 2.70 -14.09
CA GLY A 46 -11.29 2.68 -14.25
C GLY A 46 -12.02 3.40 -13.10
N ALA A 47 -13.13 4.08 -13.41
CA ALA A 47 -13.85 4.96 -12.48
C ALA A 47 -14.31 4.27 -11.17
N GLY A 48 -14.74 3.01 -11.24
CA GLY A 48 -15.06 2.14 -10.09
C GLY A 48 -14.09 0.97 -9.98
N GLY A 49 -12.84 1.19 -10.41
CA GLY A 49 -11.80 0.19 -10.47
C GLY A 49 -11.37 -0.31 -9.10
N GLN A 50 -11.17 -1.61 -8.99
CA GLN A 50 -10.80 -2.24 -7.73
C GLN A 50 -9.46 -2.95 -7.83
N ILE A 51 -8.67 -2.86 -6.77
CA ILE A 51 -7.47 -3.65 -6.58
C ILE A 51 -7.64 -4.42 -5.28
N SER A 52 -7.45 -5.73 -5.33
CA SER A 52 -7.43 -6.60 -4.16
C SER A 52 -6.05 -7.22 -4.05
N VAL A 53 -5.33 -6.93 -2.97
CA VAL A 53 -3.96 -7.41 -2.75
C VAL A 53 -3.93 -8.28 -1.52
N GLY A 54 -3.59 -9.57 -1.67
CA GLY A 54 -3.67 -10.54 -0.60
C GLY A 54 -5.10 -10.90 -0.16
N GLY A 55 -6.14 -10.34 -0.81
CA GLY A 55 -7.56 -10.74 -0.72
C GLY A 55 -8.23 -10.80 0.67
N PRO A 56 -9.56 -10.96 0.72
CA PRO A 56 -10.29 -11.03 1.98
C PRO A 56 -10.27 -12.42 2.64
N ASN A 57 -9.92 -13.48 1.91
CA ASN A 57 -9.99 -14.85 2.42
C ASN A 57 -8.65 -15.29 3.04
N LEU A 58 -8.68 -16.21 4.01
CA LEU A 58 -7.48 -16.68 4.71
C LEU A 58 -6.40 -17.31 3.80
N GLY A 59 -6.80 -17.86 2.64
CA GLY A 59 -5.87 -18.41 1.65
C GLY A 59 -5.32 -17.38 0.66
N ASP A 60 -5.96 -16.21 0.57
CA ASP A 60 -5.43 -15.10 -0.18
C ASP A 60 -4.31 -14.47 0.67
N THR A 61 -3.09 -14.46 0.14
CA THR A 61 -1.94 -13.85 0.79
C THR A 61 -1.07 -13.16 -0.24
N VAL A 62 -0.39 -12.09 0.15
CA VAL A 62 0.64 -11.43 -0.66
C VAL A 62 1.99 -11.51 0.04
N ASP A 63 3.04 -11.72 -0.76
CA ASP A 63 4.43 -11.63 -0.33
C ASP A 63 5.19 -10.73 -1.31
N ALA A 64 5.13 -9.41 -1.10
CA ALA A 64 5.67 -8.41 -2.00
C ALA A 64 6.93 -7.75 -1.43
N HIS A 65 8.03 -7.78 -2.19
CA HIS A 65 9.31 -7.20 -1.81
C HIS A 65 9.91 -6.35 -2.95
N ALA A 66 10.19 -5.08 -2.67
CA ALA A 66 10.83 -4.16 -3.61
C ALA A 66 11.54 -3.02 -2.87
N ASP A 67 12.25 -2.16 -3.59
CA ASP A 67 12.72 -0.88 -3.04
C ASP A 67 11.55 0.12 -2.94
N VAL A 68 10.69 0.11 -3.96
CA VAL A 68 9.47 0.94 -4.04
C VAL A 68 8.25 0.08 -4.35
N ILE A 69 7.19 0.23 -3.57
CA ILE A 69 5.87 -0.35 -3.83
C ILE A 69 4.84 0.76 -3.96
N LYS A 70 4.13 0.79 -5.09
CA LYS A 70 3.00 1.70 -5.34
C LYS A 70 1.79 0.86 -5.71
N ILE A 71 0.68 1.02 -4.99
CA ILE A 71 -0.57 0.33 -5.27
C ILE A 71 -1.69 1.36 -5.23
N ALA A 72 -2.38 1.57 -6.36
CA ALA A 72 -3.29 2.69 -6.48
C ALA A 72 -4.54 2.44 -7.32
N ALA A 73 -5.71 2.52 -6.68
CA ALA A 73 -7.01 2.55 -7.34
C ALA A 73 -7.41 4.02 -7.57
N LEU A 74 -7.07 4.54 -8.76
CA LEU A 74 -7.08 5.96 -9.11
C LEU A 74 -8.42 6.46 -9.66
N GLY A 75 -9.42 5.58 -9.81
CA GLY A 75 -10.78 5.97 -10.19
C GLY A 75 -11.48 6.80 -9.11
N ASN A 76 -12.51 7.56 -9.50
CA ASN A 76 -13.28 8.42 -8.59
C ASN A 76 -14.05 7.66 -7.49
N ASN A 77 -14.26 6.36 -7.68
CA ASN A 77 -14.76 5.45 -6.65
C ASN A 77 -13.84 4.22 -6.58
N GLY A 78 -12.53 4.47 -6.66
CA GLY A 78 -11.53 3.43 -6.58
C GLY A 78 -11.62 2.68 -5.25
N VAL A 79 -11.36 1.38 -5.27
CA VAL A 79 -11.28 0.58 -4.05
C VAL A 79 -9.96 -0.15 -4.03
N LEU A 80 -9.15 0.13 -3.02
CA LEU A 80 -7.97 -0.65 -2.71
C LEU A 80 -8.23 -1.50 -1.48
N THR A 81 -8.33 -2.81 -1.66
CA THR A 81 -8.47 -3.79 -0.58
C THR A 81 -7.12 -4.44 -0.31
N ILE A 82 -6.68 -4.39 0.94
CA ILE A 82 -5.46 -5.04 1.44
C ILE A 82 -5.87 -6.14 2.41
N GLY A 83 -5.47 -7.35 2.03
CA GLY A 83 -5.71 -8.59 2.72
C GLY A 83 -4.54 -9.05 3.55
N ASN A 84 -4.31 -10.36 3.59
CA ASN A 84 -3.30 -10.97 4.42
C ASN A 84 -1.91 -10.91 3.78
N GLY A 85 -0.86 -10.87 4.61
CA GLY A 85 0.53 -11.10 4.17
C GLY A 85 1.47 -9.91 4.41
N THR A 86 2.44 -9.73 3.52
CA THR A 86 3.51 -8.73 3.67
C THR A 86 3.68 -7.90 2.40
N LEU A 87 3.73 -6.58 2.58
CA LEU A 87 4.17 -5.61 1.59
C LEU A 87 5.41 -4.90 2.16
N SER A 88 6.60 -5.19 1.65
CA SER A 88 7.86 -4.67 2.19
C SER A 88 8.57 -3.79 1.16
N ALA A 89 8.79 -2.53 1.52
CA ALA A 89 9.51 -1.57 0.69
C ALA A 89 10.64 -0.88 1.45
N ASP A 90 11.84 -0.83 0.86
CA ASP A 90 13.02 -0.26 1.52
C ASP A 90 13.08 1.26 1.46
N THR A 91 12.53 1.87 0.41
CA THR A 91 12.47 3.33 0.24
C THR A 91 11.06 3.88 0.41
N MET A 92 10.05 3.28 -0.24
CA MET A 92 8.70 3.85 -0.26
C MET A 92 7.59 2.82 -0.48
N LEU A 93 6.53 2.90 0.32
CA LEU A 93 5.30 2.11 0.18
C LEU A 93 4.08 3.06 0.12
N GLN A 94 3.37 3.09 -1.01
CA GLN A 94 2.19 3.94 -1.22
C GLN A 94 0.94 3.06 -1.48
N LEU A 95 -0.08 3.18 -0.63
CA LEU A 95 -1.39 2.51 -0.78
C LEU A 95 -2.49 3.56 -0.97
N TYR A 96 -2.96 3.73 -2.21
CA TYR A 96 -3.67 4.95 -2.63
C TYR A 96 -5.05 4.66 -3.25
N SER A 97 -6.06 5.40 -2.80
CA SER A 97 -7.31 5.64 -3.52
C SER A 97 -7.85 7.04 -3.22
N PRO A 98 -7.14 8.12 -3.63
CA PRO A 98 -7.39 9.46 -3.13
C PRO A 98 -8.45 10.26 -3.90
N VAL A 99 -9.04 9.71 -4.97
CA VAL A 99 -9.92 10.48 -5.88
C VAL A 99 -11.38 10.20 -5.53
N GLY A 100 -12.19 11.26 -5.42
CA GLY A 100 -13.63 11.15 -5.15
C GLY A 100 -13.93 10.43 -3.85
N ASN A 101 -14.76 9.38 -3.90
CA ASN A 101 -15.09 8.53 -2.76
C ASN A 101 -14.15 7.32 -2.64
N GLY A 102 -12.90 7.46 -3.08
CA GLY A 102 -11.94 6.37 -3.09
C GLY A 102 -11.66 5.82 -1.69
N THR A 103 -11.55 4.49 -1.58
CA THR A 103 -11.42 3.81 -0.28
C THR A 103 -10.19 2.92 -0.22
N VAL A 104 -9.54 2.90 0.94
CA VAL A 104 -8.50 1.93 1.29
C VAL A 104 -9.02 1.06 2.43
N ASN A 105 -9.11 -0.25 2.20
CA ASN A 105 -9.75 -1.21 3.10
C ASN A 105 -8.73 -2.25 3.56
N PHE A 106 -8.38 -2.28 4.85
CA PHE A 106 -7.64 -3.38 5.44
C PHE A 106 -8.61 -4.42 5.99
N VAL A 107 -8.71 -5.54 5.28
CA VAL A 107 -9.68 -6.63 5.56
C VAL A 107 -9.01 -7.86 6.17
N GLY A 108 -7.68 -7.94 6.12
CA GLY A 108 -6.88 -9.02 6.68
C GLY A 108 -5.63 -8.48 7.37
N ASN A 109 -5.00 -9.33 8.20
CA ASN A 109 -3.79 -8.94 8.92
C ASN A 109 -2.61 -8.82 7.94
N VAL A 110 -2.06 -7.61 7.85
CA VAL A 110 -0.96 -7.29 6.92
C VAL A 110 0.22 -6.69 7.65
N THR A 111 1.42 -7.01 7.19
CA THR A 111 2.64 -6.28 7.55
C THR A 111 3.01 -5.30 6.45
N LEU A 112 3.05 -4.01 6.77
CA LEU A 112 3.67 -2.99 5.93
C LEU A 112 5.13 -2.83 6.37
N GLY A 113 6.02 -3.60 5.74
CA GLY A 113 7.41 -3.80 6.12
C GLY A 113 8.42 -2.88 5.44
N GLY A 114 9.70 -3.20 5.62
CA GLY A 114 10.84 -2.46 5.08
C GLY A 114 11.15 -1.15 5.82
N ALA A 115 12.28 -0.52 5.49
CA ALA A 115 12.71 0.75 6.11
C ALA A 115 11.97 1.97 5.55
N GLY A 116 11.31 1.83 4.40
CA GLY A 116 10.77 2.94 3.63
C GLY A 116 9.61 3.66 4.28
N THR A 117 9.32 4.88 3.81
CA THR A 117 8.13 5.62 4.24
C THR A 117 6.86 4.88 3.80
N LYS A 118 5.93 4.64 4.73
CA LYS A 118 4.62 4.06 4.42
C LYS A 118 3.58 5.18 4.39
N THR A 119 2.88 5.30 3.27
CA THR A 119 1.82 6.29 3.08
C THR A 119 0.53 5.61 2.64
N ILE A 120 -0.54 5.87 3.38
CA ILE A 120 -1.89 5.39 3.10
C ILE A 120 -2.74 6.61 2.80
N ALA A 121 -3.37 6.66 1.64
CA ALA A 121 -4.18 7.81 1.24
C ALA A 121 -5.49 7.37 0.60
N GLY A 122 -6.61 7.83 1.15
CA GLY A 122 -7.94 7.60 0.58
C GLY A 122 -8.98 8.48 1.26
N ASP A 123 -10.09 8.80 0.57
CA ASP A 123 -11.17 9.58 1.19
C ASP A 123 -11.67 8.89 2.46
N THR A 124 -11.81 7.56 2.39
CA THR A 124 -12.03 6.71 3.56
C THR A 124 -10.92 5.68 3.70
N VAL A 125 -10.42 5.52 4.92
CA VAL A 125 -9.50 4.44 5.30
C VAL A 125 -10.19 3.58 6.36
N ASN A 126 -10.47 2.33 6.02
CA ASN A 126 -11.08 1.36 6.93
C ASN A 126 -10.04 0.35 7.41
N ILE A 127 -9.98 0.10 8.71
CA ILE A 127 -9.33 -1.10 9.26
C ILE A 127 -10.40 -1.91 9.97
N PHE A 128 -10.79 -3.02 9.36
CA PHE A 128 -11.92 -3.81 9.82
C PHE A 128 -11.70 -4.40 11.22
N ASN A 129 -12.79 -4.77 11.88
CA ASN A 129 -12.75 -5.27 13.25
C ASN A 129 -11.83 -6.50 13.38
N GLY A 130 -10.95 -6.49 14.38
CA GLY A 130 -9.98 -7.56 14.61
C GLY A 130 -8.78 -7.58 13.65
N VAL A 131 -8.73 -6.68 12.66
CA VAL A 131 -7.57 -6.53 11.77
C VAL A 131 -6.50 -5.67 12.42
N VAL A 132 -5.25 -6.15 12.32
CA VAL A 132 -4.04 -5.42 12.70
C VAL A 132 -3.22 -5.14 11.45
N VAL A 133 -2.99 -3.86 11.18
CA VAL A 133 -2.01 -3.40 10.19
C VAL A 133 -0.69 -3.20 10.91
N ASN A 134 0.19 -4.20 10.83
CA ASN A 134 1.47 -4.17 11.51
C ASN A 134 2.46 -3.29 10.74
N ILE A 135 2.86 -2.16 11.33
CA ILE A 135 3.83 -1.25 10.71
C ILE A 135 5.24 -1.65 11.13
N GLY A 136 5.99 -2.20 10.18
CA GLY A 136 7.40 -2.56 10.37
C GLY A 136 8.36 -1.38 10.18
N GLY A 137 9.64 -1.59 10.49
CA GLY A 137 10.67 -0.58 10.37
C GLY A 137 10.76 0.36 11.58
N GLN A 138 11.35 1.55 11.38
CA GLN A 138 11.58 2.52 12.45
C GLN A 138 10.52 3.62 12.53
N ASN A 139 9.86 3.93 11.40
CA ASN A 139 8.94 5.05 11.30
C ASN A 139 7.48 4.58 11.33
N PRO A 140 6.58 5.33 12.01
CA PRO A 140 5.14 5.11 11.89
C PRO A 140 4.64 5.37 10.46
N ALA A 141 3.48 4.83 10.12
CA ALA A 141 2.82 5.12 8.85
C ALA A 141 2.21 6.52 8.83
N ASN A 142 2.16 7.14 7.66
CA ASN A 142 1.39 8.36 7.43
C ASN A 142 0.03 8.00 6.83
N VAL A 143 -1.04 8.52 7.42
CA VAL A 143 -2.41 8.29 6.97
C VAL A 143 -3.03 9.63 6.57
N PHE A 144 -3.48 9.72 5.32
CA PHE A 144 -4.15 10.88 4.77
C PHE A 144 -5.57 10.50 4.39
N THR A 145 -6.55 10.97 5.15
CA THR A 145 -7.94 10.58 4.96
C THR A 145 -8.91 11.58 5.57
N ASN A 146 -10.11 11.67 4.98
CA ASN A 146 -11.20 12.45 5.55
C ASN A 146 -12.02 11.60 6.54
N ASN A 147 -12.02 10.28 6.36
CA ASN A 147 -12.81 9.34 7.16
C ASN A 147 -11.92 8.20 7.70
N PRO A 148 -11.26 8.38 8.87
CA PRO A 148 -10.37 7.38 9.47
C PRO A 148 -11.18 6.34 10.28
N ASN A 149 -11.80 5.40 9.59
CA ASN A 149 -12.71 4.39 10.14
C ASN A 149 -11.96 3.20 10.73
N TYR A 150 -11.38 3.40 11.91
CA TYR A 150 -10.68 2.39 12.70
C TYR A 150 -10.57 2.82 14.15
N SER A 151 -9.89 2.02 14.98
CA SER A 151 -9.82 2.23 16.43
C SER A 151 -9.32 3.63 16.79
N THR A 152 -9.97 4.22 17.80
CA THR A 152 -9.54 5.50 18.39
C THR A 152 -8.13 5.40 19.00
N LEU A 153 -7.69 4.20 19.39
CA LEU A 153 -6.34 3.94 19.88
C LEU A 153 -5.26 4.17 18.82
N SER A 154 -5.62 4.13 17.54
CA SER A 154 -4.71 4.35 16.42
C SER A 154 -4.97 5.69 15.71
N GLY A 155 -5.77 6.58 16.32
CA GLY A 155 -6.14 7.88 15.75
C GLY A 155 -7.39 7.87 14.88
N GLY A 156 -8.13 6.76 14.83
CA GLY A 156 -9.39 6.66 14.09
C GLY A 156 -10.60 7.21 14.84
N ASN A 157 -11.78 7.10 14.23
CA ASN A 157 -13.05 7.58 14.78
C ASN A 157 -13.86 6.51 15.54
N GLY A 158 -13.36 5.26 15.61
CA GLY A 158 -14.02 4.16 16.31
C GLY A 158 -15.16 3.47 15.53
N PHE A 159 -15.41 3.83 14.27
CA PHE A 159 -16.42 3.14 13.44
C PHE A 159 -16.10 1.64 13.25
N HIS A 160 -14.81 1.34 13.08
CA HIS A 160 -14.27 0.00 13.21
C HIS A 160 -13.27 -0.07 14.38
N THR A 161 -12.97 -1.29 14.82
CA THR A 161 -12.06 -1.54 15.95
C THR A 161 -10.68 -2.05 15.53
N GLY A 162 -10.41 -2.16 14.24
CA GLY A 162 -9.08 -2.51 13.74
C GLY A 162 -8.02 -1.48 14.11
N THR A 163 -6.75 -1.88 14.16
CA THR A 163 -5.67 -1.06 14.70
C THR A 163 -4.43 -1.04 13.82
N PHE A 164 -3.64 0.02 13.95
CA PHE A 164 -2.24 0.01 13.56
C PHE A 164 -1.40 -0.57 14.70
N GLY A 165 -0.70 -1.67 14.42
CA GLY A 165 0.27 -2.29 15.34
C GLY A 165 1.72 -1.92 15.00
N GLY A 166 2.68 -2.51 15.71
CA GLY A 166 4.11 -2.27 15.48
C GLY A 166 4.49 -0.82 15.81
N ARG A 167 5.07 -0.10 14.83
CA ARG A 167 5.36 1.34 14.97
C ARG A 167 4.11 2.23 14.96
N GLY A 168 2.94 1.67 14.64
CA GLY A 168 1.69 2.41 14.58
C GLY A 168 1.65 3.39 13.42
N ALA A 169 0.71 4.32 13.49
CA ALA A 169 0.55 5.41 12.54
C ALA A 169 0.56 6.76 13.25
N ASN A 170 0.96 7.80 12.51
CA ASN A 170 0.74 9.17 12.93
C ASN A 170 -0.76 9.49 12.92
N ASN A 171 -1.16 10.51 13.67
CA ASN A 171 -2.54 11.00 13.63
C ASN A 171 -2.94 11.35 12.19
N PRO A 172 -4.15 10.94 11.74
CA PRO A 172 -4.61 11.19 10.38
C PRO A 172 -4.52 12.66 10.00
N GLN A 173 -4.04 12.92 8.79
CA GLN A 173 -3.99 14.25 8.21
C GLN A 173 -5.05 14.39 7.11
N PRO A 174 -5.48 15.63 6.78
CA PRO A 174 -6.41 15.86 5.68
C PRO A 174 -5.94 15.24 4.37
N LEU A 175 -6.84 14.62 3.61
CA LEU A 175 -6.48 13.95 2.35
C LEU A 175 -5.78 14.87 1.34
N ILE A 176 -6.15 16.15 1.32
CA ILE A 176 -5.56 17.16 0.43
C ILE A 176 -4.05 17.37 0.66
N GLN A 177 -3.52 16.94 1.81
CA GLN A 177 -2.10 17.00 2.14
C GLN A 177 -1.32 15.74 1.73
N ALA A 178 -2.00 14.72 1.18
CA ALA A 178 -1.34 13.51 0.74
C ALA A 178 -0.27 13.84 -0.31
N PRO A 179 0.97 13.33 -0.17
CA PRO A 179 1.97 13.52 -1.20
C PRO A 179 1.50 12.87 -2.50
N PRO A 180 1.88 13.41 -3.68
CA PRO A 180 1.48 12.83 -4.95
C PRO A 180 1.97 11.38 -5.03
N ILE A 181 1.19 10.54 -5.68
CA ILE A 181 1.69 9.23 -6.08
C ILE A 181 2.84 9.44 -7.07
N GLY A 182 3.95 8.70 -6.89
CA GLY A 182 5.06 8.78 -7.82
C GLY A 182 4.63 8.48 -9.28
N PRO A 183 5.45 8.83 -10.28
CA PRO A 183 5.14 8.53 -11.68
C PRO A 183 4.90 7.03 -11.88
N GLY A 184 4.08 6.72 -12.89
CA GLY A 184 3.84 5.36 -13.37
C GLY A 184 5.14 4.69 -13.78
N GLY A 185 5.29 3.43 -13.37
CA GLY A 185 6.28 2.52 -13.93
C GLY A 185 6.02 2.31 -15.40
#